data_AF-A0A920R541-F1
#
_entry.id   AF-A0A920R541-F1
#
_cell.length_a   1.000
_cell.length_b   1.000
_cell.length_c   1.000
_cell.angle_alpha   90.00
_cell.angle_beta   90.00
_cell.angle_gamma   90.00
#
_symmetry.space_group_name_H-M   'P 1'
#
loop_
_entity.id
_entity.type
_entity.pdbx_description
1 polymer ?
#
loop_
_entity_poly.entity_id
_entity_poly.type
_entity_poly.pdbx_seq_one_letter_code
_entity_poly.pdbx_strand_id
1 'polypeptide(L)'
;MPNNLKGKAPVLVVLQMTGGNDFMNTLVPYTSGLYYDSRQTVRITEDRVLELNDQLGFHPAAAPLKDMFDAGDVAIVQGIGYENSNRSHFRAMDIMHTAEPNAIATEGWLAKAIRQLDPEGKDVLTGVSFGRGLPRAMAAPGVRVTSVGDLDTYGLMTSVDIKEDRAEAMDIFKRFYTPAIGSGATMSYLQQTGDDVLTGIDQLQTVPGRYKSTVEYADNPIAKSLRDVARTHIAGLGTRIFYVQHGGYDHHAVEMPAHEKLLGELSGALRDFMDDLREHDSAEEGRCVCIY
;
A
#
# COMPACT_ATOMS: atom_id res chain seq x y z
N MET A 1 -21.45 -16.24 6.03
CA MET A 1 -22.67 -15.42 6.17
C MET A 1 -22.59 -14.27 5.17
N PRO A 2 -23.67 -13.83 4.51
CA PRO A 2 -23.59 -12.64 3.68
C PRO A 2 -23.50 -11.43 4.62
N ASN A 3 -22.32 -10.79 4.68
CA ASN A 3 -22.11 -9.55 5.41
C ASN A 3 -23.04 -8.48 4.83
N ASN A 4 -24.01 -8.05 5.64
CA ASN A 4 -24.73 -6.80 5.45
C ASN A 4 -23.74 -5.65 5.63
N LEU A 5 -23.01 -5.29 4.56
CA LEU A 5 -22.34 -3.99 4.48
C LEU A 5 -23.44 -2.94 4.65
N LYS A 6 -23.38 -2.16 5.72
CA LYS A 6 -24.30 -1.05 6.01
C LYS A 6 -24.23 0.01 4.90
N GLY A 7 -24.89 -0.21 3.77
CA GLY A 7 -25.22 0.79 2.75
C GLY A 7 -24.07 1.56 2.05
N LYS A 8 -22.81 1.42 2.48
CA LYS A 8 -21.66 2.11 1.92
C LYS A 8 -20.78 1.16 1.13
N ALA A 9 -20.20 1.69 0.05
CA ALA A 9 -19.41 0.90 -0.88
C ALA A 9 -18.04 0.56 -0.25
N PRO A 10 -17.52 -0.68 -0.42
CA PRO A 10 -16.26 -1.09 0.18
C PRO A 10 -15.08 -0.30 -0.37
N VAL A 11 -14.09 -0.05 0.47
CA VAL A 11 -12.81 0.58 0.14
C VAL A 11 -11.70 -0.45 0.23
N LEU A 12 -10.82 -0.49 -0.77
CA LEU A 12 -9.67 -1.39 -0.81
C LEU A 12 -8.41 -0.62 -0.42
N VAL A 13 -7.65 -1.12 0.56
CA VAL A 13 -6.30 -0.62 0.86
C VAL A 13 -5.30 -1.71 0.46
N VAL A 14 -4.41 -1.39 -0.46
CA VAL A 14 -3.30 -2.27 -0.87
C VAL A 14 -2.01 -1.79 -0.23
N LEU A 15 -1.40 -2.63 0.59
CA LEU A 15 -0.09 -2.39 1.18
C LEU A 15 0.93 -3.30 0.49
N GLN A 16 1.99 -2.71 -0.06
CA GLN A 16 3.10 -3.45 -0.66
C GLN A 16 4.33 -3.51 0.26
N MET A 17 4.93 -4.70 0.43
CA MET A 17 6.20 -4.90 1.15
C MET A 17 7.40 -4.87 0.17
N THR A 18 7.79 -3.68 -0.27
CA THR A 18 8.80 -3.49 -1.33
C THR A 18 10.20 -3.95 -0.92
N GLY A 19 10.81 -4.81 -1.74
CA GLY A 19 12.19 -5.27 -1.61
C GLY A 19 12.35 -6.79 -1.58
N GLY A 20 11.25 -7.53 -1.39
CA GLY A 20 11.27 -9.00 -1.36
C GLY A 20 11.21 -9.53 0.06
N ASN A 21 10.05 -9.34 0.70
CA ASN A 21 9.82 -9.85 2.04
C ASN A 21 10.10 -11.35 2.15
N ASP A 22 10.87 -11.73 3.17
CA ASP A 22 11.04 -13.13 3.54
C ASP A 22 9.76 -13.68 4.17
N PHE A 23 8.91 -14.22 3.31
CA PHE A 23 7.62 -14.76 3.73
C PHE A 23 7.78 -15.96 4.67
N MET A 24 8.89 -16.70 4.63
CA MET A 24 9.13 -17.85 5.52
C MET A 24 9.52 -17.43 6.93
N ASN A 25 10.07 -16.23 7.12
CA ASN A 25 10.22 -15.64 8.45
C ASN A 25 9.02 -14.77 8.85
N THR A 26 8.14 -14.41 7.92
CA THR A 26 6.88 -13.73 8.25
C THR A 26 5.85 -14.72 8.81
N LEU A 27 5.61 -15.81 8.06
CA LEU A 27 4.78 -16.95 8.44
C LEU A 27 5.65 -18.19 8.51
N VAL A 28 6.08 -18.53 9.72
CA VAL A 28 7.10 -19.52 10.03
C VAL A 28 6.49 -20.93 10.05
N PRO A 29 6.93 -21.86 9.17
CA PRO A 29 6.57 -23.27 9.25
C PRO A 29 7.42 -23.98 10.33
N TYR A 30 7.15 -23.66 11.58
CA TYR A 30 8.03 -23.94 12.73
C TYR A 30 8.14 -25.42 13.12
N THR A 31 7.32 -26.30 12.54
CA THR A 31 7.45 -27.75 12.72
C THR A 31 8.14 -28.44 11.53
N SER A 32 8.54 -27.69 10.50
CA SER A 32 9.17 -28.23 9.29
C SER A 32 10.68 -28.37 9.43
N GLY A 33 11.20 -29.60 9.46
CA GLY A 33 12.64 -29.86 9.45
C GLY A 33 13.37 -29.21 8.25
N LEU A 34 12.71 -29.17 7.08
CA LEU A 34 13.27 -28.52 5.88
C LEU A 34 13.52 -27.02 6.07
N TYR A 35 12.68 -26.34 6.86
CA TYR A 35 12.89 -24.92 7.20
C TYR A 35 14.17 -24.76 8.02
N TYR A 36 14.36 -25.57 9.06
CA TYR A 36 15.56 -25.50 9.91
C TYR A 36 16.85 -25.90 9.19
N ASP A 37 16.76 -26.89 8.30
CA ASP A 37 17.89 -27.38 7.50
C ASP A 37 18.33 -26.37 6.43
N SER A 38 17.36 -25.75 5.75
CA SER A 38 17.62 -24.82 4.65
C SER A 38 17.98 -23.39 5.11
N ARG A 39 17.73 -23.06 6.37
CA ARG A 39 17.80 -21.67 6.89
C ARG A 39 18.66 -21.54 8.14
N GLN A 40 19.76 -22.29 8.23
CA GLN A 40 20.63 -22.38 9.42
C GLN A 40 21.03 -21.01 10.01
N THR A 41 21.20 -19.98 9.18
CA THR A 41 21.64 -18.64 9.58
C THR A 41 20.50 -17.68 9.91
N VAL A 42 19.29 -17.93 9.40
CA VAL A 42 18.16 -16.98 9.43
C VAL A 42 16.86 -17.59 9.96
N ARG A 43 16.91 -18.80 10.51
CA ARG A 43 15.74 -19.47 11.08
C ARG A 43 15.30 -18.84 12.40
N ILE A 44 13.98 -18.82 12.61
CA ILE A 44 13.35 -18.54 13.90
C ILE A 44 13.17 -19.86 14.64
N THR A 45 13.60 -19.90 15.91
CA THR A 45 13.44 -21.08 16.75
C THR A 45 12.00 -21.22 17.22
N GLU A 46 11.52 -22.45 17.37
CA GLU A 46 10.14 -22.77 17.75
C GLU A 46 9.68 -22.01 19.00
N ASP A 47 10.52 -21.89 20.02
CA ASP A 47 10.24 -21.18 21.28
C ASP A 47 9.99 -19.66 21.12
N ARG A 48 10.34 -19.07 19.97
CA ARG A 48 10.12 -17.66 19.66
C ARG A 48 8.91 -17.41 18.76
N VAL A 49 8.34 -18.45 18.16
CA VAL A 49 7.27 -18.31 17.17
C VAL A 49 5.94 -17.98 17.86
N LEU A 50 5.16 -17.09 17.25
CA LEU A 50 3.80 -16.81 17.68
C LEU A 50 2.84 -17.80 17.01
N GLU A 51 2.63 -18.96 17.65
CA GLU A 51 1.88 -20.09 17.09
C GLU A 51 0.46 -19.71 16.65
N LEU A 52 0.11 -20.02 15.39
CA LEU A 52 -1.25 -19.88 14.84
C LEU A 52 -2.01 -21.22 14.87
N ASN A 53 -1.28 -22.31 14.69
CA ASN A 53 -1.73 -23.70 14.75
C ASN A 53 -0.51 -24.62 14.86
N ASP A 54 -0.71 -25.93 14.86
CA ASP A 54 0.34 -26.96 15.02
C ASP A 54 1.44 -27.00 13.91
N GLN A 55 1.42 -26.07 12.95
CA GLN A 55 2.36 -26.05 11.81
C GLN A 55 2.94 -24.67 11.52
N LEU A 56 2.18 -23.62 11.75
CA LEU A 56 2.49 -22.25 11.33
C LEU A 56 2.41 -21.30 12.51
N GLY A 57 3.29 -20.32 12.53
CA GLY A 57 3.18 -19.18 13.43
C GLY A 57 3.76 -17.92 12.83
N PHE A 58 3.45 -16.78 13.42
CA PHE A 58 4.04 -15.51 13.00
C PHE A 58 5.43 -15.30 13.60
N HIS A 59 6.21 -14.44 12.96
CA HIS A 59 7.43 -13.87 13.53
C HIS A 59 7.18 -13.28 14.93
N PRO A 60 8.12 -13.37 15.90
CA PRO A 60 7.97 -12.77 17.23
C PRO A 60 7.65 -11.26 17.22
N ALA A 61 8.16 -10.52 16.23
CA ALA A 61 7.89 -9.08 16.10
C ALA A 61 6.50 -8.75 15.51
N ALA A 62 5.74 -9.75 15.06
CA ALA A 62 4.41 -9.57 14.49
C ALA A 62 3.30 -9.81 15.54
N ALA A 63 3.56 -9.55 16.82
CA ALA A 63 2.58 -9.71 17.89
C ALA A 63 1.24 -8.98 17.64
N PRO A 64 1.22 -7.73 17.15
CA PRO A 64 -0.05 -7.08 16.80
C PRO A 64 -0.83 -7.81 15.68
N LEU A 65 -0.14 -8.40 14.70
CA LEU A 65 -0.79 -9.22 13.65
C LEU A 65 -1.36 -10.51 14.23
N LYS A 66 -0.69 -11.12 15.21
CA LYS A 66 -1.20 -12.29 15.93
C LYS A 66 -2.48 -11.96 16.67
N ASP A 67 -2.51 -10.84 17.40
CA ASP A 67 -3.71 -10.38 18.12
C ASP A 67 -4.88 -10.16 17.16
N MET A 68 -4.62 -9.50 16.01
CA MET A 68 -5.64 -9.28 14.98
C MET A 68 -6.10 -10.59 14.32
N PHE A 69 -5.21 -11.57 14.14
CA PHE A 69 -5.57 -12.89 13.65
C PHE A 69 -6.47 -13.63 14.63
N ASP A 70 -6.14 -13.62 15.91
CA ASP A 70 -6.94 -14.25 16.97
C ASP A 70 -8.33 -13.59 17.10
N ALA A 71 -8.42 -12.29 16.81
CA ALA A 71 -9.68 -11.55 16.74
C ALA A 71 -10.51 -11.84 15.46
N GLY A 72 -9.93 -12.54 14.47
CA GLY A 72 -10.60 -12.86 13.20
C GLY A 72 -10.50 -11.78 12.13
N ASP A 73 -9.65 -10.76 12.33
CA ASP A 73 -9.46 -9.63 11.40
C ASP A 73 -8.42 -9.91 10.31
N VAL A 74 -7.66 -11.01 10.44
CA VAL A 74 -6.59 -11.39 9.49
C VAL A 74 -6.91 -12.72 8.82
N ALA A 75 -6.79 -12.74 7.50
CA ALA A 75 -6.81 -13.97 6.70
C ALA A 75 -5.44 -14.17 6.03
N ILE A 76 -4.98 -15.42 6.02
CA ILE A 76 -3.71 -15.81 5.42
C ILE A 76 -4.01 -16.63 4.16
N VAL A 77 -3.44 -16.22 3.03
CA VAL A 77 -3.53 -16.97 1.77
C VAL A 77 -2.13 -17.38 1.34
N GLN A 78 -1.85 -18.68 1.39
CA GLN A 78 -0.57 -19.25 0.97
C GLN A 78 -0.62 -19.78 -0.46
N GLY A 79 0.55 -20.01 -1.06
CA GLY A 79 0.66 -20.59 -2.40
C GLY A 79 0.33 -19.61 -3.53
N ILE A 80 0.39 -18.30 -3.27
CA ILE A 80 0.24 -17.28 -4.29
C ILE A 80 1.55 -17.16 -5.09
N GLY A 81 1.44 -17.28 -6.40
CA GLY A 81 2.58 -17.21 -7.31
C GLY A 81 2.15 -17.45 -8.77
N TYR A 82 3.13 -17.59 -9.65
CA TYR A 82 2.94 -17.89 -11.06
C TYR A 82 3.88 -19.01 -11.50
N GLU A 83 3.44 -19.81 -12.48
CA GLU A 83 4.24 -20.91 -13.03
C GLU A 83 5.56 -20.40 -13.61
N ASN A 84 6.59 -21.24 -13.55
CA ASN A 84 7.93 -20.95 -14.09
C ASN A 84 8.51 -19.62 -13.57
N SER A 85 8.31 -19.32 -12.28
CA SER A 85 8.78 -18.09 -11.66
C SER A 85 10.28 -17.87 -11.91
N ASN A 86 10.60 -16.73 -12.50
CA ASN A 86 11.99 -16.32 -12.75
C ASN A 86 12.58 -15.66 -11.49
N ARG A 87 13.91 -15.54 -11.45
CA ARG A 87 14.63 -14.94 -10.32
C ARG A 87 14.82 -13.41 -10.46
N SER A 88 14.10 -12.77 -11.36
CA SER A 88 14.22 -11.32 -11.59
C SER A 88 13.22 -10.56 -10.73
N HIS A 89 13.74 -9.79 -9.77
CA HIS A 89 12.92 -8.93 -8.91
C HIS A 89 12.07 -7.95 -9.72
N PHE A 90 12.65 -7.32 -10.74
CA PHE A 90 11.93 -6.38 -11.61
C PHE A 90 10.76 -7.03 -12.34
N ARG A 91 10.96 -8.23 -12.91
CA ARG A 91 9.88 -8.92 -13.61
C ARG A 91 8.84 -9.46 -12.63
N ALA A 92 9.24 -9.98 -11.48
CA ALA A 92 8.30 -10.43 -10.45
C ALA A 92 7.39 -9.28 -9.99
N MET A 93 7.96 -8.11 -9.70
CA MET A 93 7.16 -6.92 -9.35
C MET A 93 6.24 -6.47 -10.49
N ASP A 94 6.73 -6.45 -11.73
CA ASP A 94 5.91 -6.10 -12.90
C ASP A 94 4.71 -7.04 -13.07
N ILE A 95 4.90 -8.34 -12.87
CA ILE A 95 3.83 -9.35 -12.89
C ILE A 95 2.83 -9.07 -11.76
N MET A 96 3.30 -8.82 -10.53
CA MET A 96 2.43 -8.50 -9.40
C MET A 96 1.61 -7.21 -9.61
N HIS A 97 2.20 -6.22 -10.28
CA HIS A 97 1.52 -4.95 -10.58
C HIS A 97 0.53 -5.06 -11.74
N THR A 98 0.78 -5.93 -12.71
CA THR A 98 -0.06 -6.03 -13.92
C THR A 98 -1.01 -7.23 -13.91
N ALA A 99 -0.76 -8.19 -13.02
CA ALA A 99 -1.37 -9.52 -12.99
C ALA A 99 -1.17 -10.30 -14.32
N GLU A 100 -0.05 -10.09 -15.03
CA GLU A 100 0.24 -10.70 -16.33
C GLU A 100 1.62 -11.41 -16.34
N PRO A 101 1.65 -12.74 -16.15
CA PRO A 101 2.91 -13.49 -16.07
C PRO A 101 3.57 -13.77 -17.43
N ASN A 102 2.79 -13.83 -18.52
CA ASN A 102 3.24 -14.37 -19.80
C ASN A 102 3.63 -13.29 -20.81
N ALA A 103 3.06 -12.09 -20.68
CA ALA A 103 3.32 -10.98 -21.59
C ALA A 103 3.84 -9.73 -20.87
N ILE A 104 4.35 -8.78 -21.64
CA ILE A 104 4.63 -7.43 -21.15
C ILE A 104 3.31 -6.67 -21.16
N ALA A 105 2.71 -6.50 -19.98
CA ALA A 105 1.51 -5.69 -19.82
C ALA A 105 1.85 -4.22 -19.64
N THR A 106 1.05 -3.35 -20.24
CA THR A 106 1.19 -1.88 -20.18
C THR A 106 0.26 -1.23 -19.16
N GLU A 107 -0.61 -2.02 -18.51
CA GLU A 107 -1.61 -1.53 -17.57
C GLU A 107 -1.57 -2.33 -16.27
N GLY A 108 -1.59 -1.61 -15.14
CA GLY A 108 -1.74 -2.19 -13.82
C GLY A 108 -3.16 -2.66 -13.53
N TRP A 109 -3.30 -3.69 -12.70
CA TRP A 109 -4.62 -4.28 -12.42
C TRP A 109 -5.49 -3.38 -11.55
N LEU A 110 -4.90 -2.58 -10.64
CA LEU A 110 -5.66 -1.57 -9.87
C LEU A 110 -6.12 -0.44 -10.77
N ALA A 111 -5.32 -0.02 -11.74
CA ALA A 111 -5.72 0.98 -12.72
C ALA A 111 -6.97 0.53 -13.51
N LYS A 112 -7.00 -0.74 -13.93
CA LYS A 112 -8.17 -1.34 -14.58
C LYS A 112 -9.39 -1.36 -13.67
N ALA A 113 -9.21 -1.64 -12.37
CA ALA A 113 -10.28 -1.58 -11.38
C ALA A 113 -10.80 -0.15 -11.18
N ILE A 114 -9.91 0.84 -11.06
CA ILE A 114 -10.26 2.27 -10.95
C ILE A 114 -11.07 2.70 -12.17
N ARG A 115 -10.66 2.31 -13.39
CA ARG A 115 -11.41 2.60 -14.63
C ARG A 115 -12.82 2.01 -14.62
N GLN A 116 -13.04 0.87 -13.96
CA GLN A 116 -14.39 0.29 -13.82
C GLN A 116 -15.22 1.03 -12.76
N LEU A 117 -14.58 1.56 -11.71
CA LEU A 117 -15.23 2.31 -10.64
C LEU A 117 -15.57 3.75 -11.04
N ASP A 118 -14.72 4.38 -11.85
CA ASP A 118 -14.91 5.72 -12.43
C ASP A 118 -14.62 5.71 -13.95
N PRO A 119 -15.56 5.20 -14.78
CA PRO A 119 -15.37 5.07 -16.23
C PRO A 119 -15.19 6.41 -16.96
N GLU A 120 -15.69 7.50 -16.37
CA GLU A 120 -15.60 8.84 -16.95
C GLU A 120 -14.38 9.61 -16.45
N GLY A 121 -13.65 9.09 -15.45
CA GLY A 121 -12.48 9.74 -14.87
C GLY A 121 -12.81 11.11 -14.27
N LYS A 122 -13.98 11.23 -13.64
CA LYS A 122 -14.48 12.48 -13.07
C LYS A 122 -13.87 12.79 -11.71
N ASP A 123 -13.50 11.76 -10.96
CA ASP A 123 -12.99 11.90 -9.60
C ASP A 123 -11.52 11.48 -9.53
N VAL A 124 -10.66 12.49 -9.38
CA VAL A 124 -9.20 12.34 -9.29
C VAL A 124 -8.76 11.56 -8.05
N LEU A 125 -9.63 11.48 -7.02
CA LEU A 125 -9.38 10.77 -5.77
C LEU A 125 -9.99 9.38 -5.72
N THR A 126 -10.59 8.86 -6.81
CA THR A 126 -11.10 7.47 -6.85
C THR A 126 -10.00 6.47 -6.45
N GLY A 127 -8.78 6.72 -6.92
CA GLY A 127 -7.57 6.03 -6.47
C GLY A 127 -6.57 7.01 -5.87
N VAL A 128 -6.04 6.69 -4.69
CA VAL A 128 -4.99 7.48 -4.03
C VAL A 128 -3.82 6.59 -3.66
N SER A 129 -2.60 7.03 -3.97
CA SER A 129 -1.37 6.38 -3.52
C SER A 129 -0.61 7.27 -2.54
N PHE A 130 -0.29 6.74 -1.37
CA PHE A 130 0.62 7.37 -0.43
C PHE A 130 2.02 6.76 -0.55
N GLY A 131 3.00 7.61 -0.85
CA GLY A 131 4.38 7.21 -1.11
C GLY A 131 5.03 8.01 -2.23
N ARG A 132 6.26 7.63 -2.60
CA ARG A 132 7.01 8.29 -3.67
C ARG A 132 6.75 7.59 -5.00
N GLY A 133 5.97 8.23 -5.85
CA GLY A 133 5.66 7.79 -7.21
C GLY A 133 4.36 7.02 -7.32
N LEU A 134 3.79 7.03 -8.51
CA LEU A 134 2.63 6.23 -8.85
C LEU A 134 3.08 4.77 -9.05
N PRO A 135 2.60 3.81 -8.25
CA PRO A 135 2.91 2.40 -8.44
C PRO A 135 2.37 1.93 -9.79
N ARG A 136 3.12 1.04 -10.48
CA ARG A 136 2.69 0.51 -11.77
C ARG A 136 1.36 -0.24 -11.68
N ALA A 137 0.99 -0.78 -10.51
CA ALA A 137 -0.31 -1.37 -10.28
C ALA A 137 -1.48 -0.40 -10.54
N MET A 138 -1.29 0.89 -10.27
CA MET A 138 -2.30 1.94 -10.45
C MET A 138 -2.14 2.74 -11.76
N ALA A 139 -1.18 2.36 -12.60
CA ALA A 139 -0.89 3.04 -13.86
C ALA A 139 -1.65 2.41 -15.05
N ALA A 140 -2.42 3.21 -15.78
CA ALA A 140 -2.89 2.86 -17.12
C ALA A 140 -3.28 4.12 -17.91
N PRO A 141 -3.23 4.10 -19.26
CA PRO A 141 -3.71 5.20 -20.09
C PRO A 141 -5.16 5.59 -19.75
N GLY A 142 -5.41 6.89 -19.61
CA GLY A 142 -6.75 7.44 -19.34
C GLY A 142 -7.28 7.22 -17.92
N VAL A 143 -6.50 6.62 -17.01
CA VAL A 143 -6.88 6.45 -15.60
C VAL A 143 -6.21 7.55 -14.77
N ARG A 144 -7.01 8.25 -13.97
CA ARG A 144 -6.54 9.31 -13.07
C ARG A 144 -6.36 8.75 -11.66
N VAL A 145 -5.21 9.04 -11.06
CA VAL A 145 -4.85 8.61 -9.71
C VAL A 145 -4.04 9.72 -9.06
N THR A 146 -4.38 10.10 -7.85
CA THR A 146 -3.59 11.05 -7.06
C THR A 146 -2.49 10.33 -6.28
N SER A 147 -1.25 10.78 -6.40
CA SER A 147 -0.11 10.31 -5.63
C SER A 147 0.38 11.41 -4.69
N VAL A 148 0.53 11.06 -3.41
CA VAL A 148 0.82 11.97 -2.29
C VAL A 148 2.05 11.44 -1.55
N GLY A 149 3.10 12.26 -1.45
CA GLY A 149 4.30 11.89 -0.69
C GLY A 149 4.13 12.01 0.83
N ASP A 150 3.49 13.09 1.27
CA ASP A 150 3.22 13.41 2.67
C ASP A 150 2.04 14.39 2.70
N LEU A 151 0.94 14.01 3.36
CA LEU A 151 -0.29 14.80 3.38
C LEU A 151 -0.14 16.13 4.13
N ASP A 152 0.70 16.17 5.17
CA ASP A 152 0.92 17.35 6.00
C ASP A 152 1.71 18.43 5.22
N THR A 153 2.54 18.02 4.24
CA THR A 153 3.29 18.92 3.34
C THR A 153 2.67 19.10 1.95
N TYR A 154 1.75 18.21 1.56
CA TYR A 154 1.02 18.29 0.28
C TYR A 154 0.28 19.64 0.13
N GLY A 155 -0.10 20.26 1.24
CA GLY A 155 -0.76 21.56 1.29
C GLY A 155 0.15 22.79 1.41
N LEU A 156 1.45 22.60 1.61
CA LEU A 156 2.40 23.70 1.87
C LEU A 156 2.97 24.32 0.59
N MET A 157 2.62 23.81 -0.60
CA MET A 157 2.73 24.60 -1.81
C MET A 157 1.58 25.60 -1.80
N THR A 158 1.84 26.78 -1.25
CA THR A 158 0.83 27.84 -1.20
C THR A 158 0.36 28.16 -2.61
N SER A 159 -0.90 28.59 -2.75
CA SER A 159 -1.47 29.11 -3.99
C SER A 159 -0.71 30.30 -4.61
N VAL A 160 0.32 30.80 -3.92
CA VAL A 160 1.22 31.87 -4.36
C VAL A 160 2.45 31.31 -5.09
N ASP A 161 2.92 30.09 -4.78
CA ASP A 161 4.13 29.49 -5.38
C ASP A 161 3.85 28.58 -6.59
N ILE A 162 2.64 28.03 -6.72
CA ILE A 162 2.29 27.08 -7.79
C ILE A 162 2.20 27.76 -9.18
N LYS A 163 1.91 29.07 -9.22
CA LYS A 163 1.90 29.82 -10.48
C LYS A 163 3.31 30.16 -10.98
N GLU A 164 4.28 30.30 -10.07
CA GLU A 164 5.66 30.67 -10.41
C GLU A 164 6.55 29.45 -10.65
N ASP A 165 6.29 28.29 -10.04
CA ASP A 165 7.12 27.08 -10.24
C ASP A 165 6.38 25.87 -10.87
N ARG A 166 5.65 26.15 -11.95
CA ARG A 166 5.12 25.11 -12.85
C ARG A 166 6.19 24.11 -13.31
N ALA A 167 7.46 24.53 -13.39
CA ALA A 167 8.58 23.67 -13.77
C ALA A 167 8.96 22.66 -12.67
N GLU A 168 8.99 23.08 -11.41
CA GLU A 168 9.27 22.20 -10.26
C GLU A 168 8.12 21.20 -10.03
N ALA A 169 6.88 21.67 -10.06
CA ALA A 169 5.70 20.81 -10.02
C ALA A 169 5.70 19.79 -11.18
N MET A 170 6.15 20.19 -12.38
CA MET A 170 6.33 19.29 -13.54
C MET A 170 7.49 18.30 -13.38
N ASP A 171 8.57 18.65 -12.68
CA ASP A 171 9.71 17.73 -12.42
C ASP A 171 9.34 16.67 -11.38
N ILE A 172 8.68 17.09 -10.30
CA ILE A 172 8.05 16.20 -9.32
C ILE A 172 7.05 15.30 -10.06
N PHE A 173 6.16 15.86 -10.88
CA PHE A 173 5.23 15.08 -11.69
C PHE A 173 5.92 14.02 -12.56
N LYS A 174 6.97 14.39 -13.31
CA LYS A 174 7.73 13.42 -14.10
C LYS A 174 8.30 12.33 -13.22
N ARG A 175 8.92 12.65 -12.10
CA ARG A 175 9.46 11.63 -11.19
C ARG A 175 8.39 10.67 -10.67
N PHE A 176 7.18 11.16 -10.42
CA PHE A 176 6.11 10.34 -9.87
C PHE A 176 5.37 9.51 -10.93
N TYR A 177 5.18 10.01 -12.14
CA TYR A 177 4.33 9.37 -13.15
C TYR A 177 5.08 8.88 -14.41
N THR A 178 6.39 9.12 -14.55
CA THR A 178 7.19 8.60 -15.69
C THR A 178 6.98 7.11 -15.98
N PRO A 179 6.89 6.20 -14.97
CA PRO A 179 6.66 4.78 -15.23
C PRO A 179 5.32 4.47 -15.91
N ALA A 180 4.31 5.32 -15.74
CA ALA A 180 2.97 5.17 -16.31
C ALA A 180 2.83 5.81 -17.69
N ILE A 181 3.58 6.88 -17.94
CA ILE A 181 3.37 7.81 -19.05
C ILE A 181 4.19 7.45 -20.29
N GLY A 182 5.38 6.87 -20.09
CA GLY A 182 6.35 6.69 -21.16
C GLY A 182 6.93 8.02 -21.67
N SER A 183 8.02 7.98 -22.43
CA SER A 183 8.73 9.19 -22.90
C SER A 183 8.03 9.98 -24.01
N GLY A 184 6.83 9.54 -24.45
CA GLY A 184 6.12 10.06 -25.61
C GLY A 184 4.86 10.89 -25.33
N ALA A 185 4.59 11.28 -24.08
CA ALA A 185 3.36 12.00 -23.76
C ALA A 185 3.25 13.36 -24.45
N THR A 186 2.05 13.65 -24.97
CA THR A 186 1.70 14.93 -25.57
C THR A 186 1.52 15.99 -24.48
N MET A 187 1.78 17.26 -24.81
CA MET A 187 1.56 18.41 -23.91
C MET A 187 0.15 18.46 -23.32
N SER A 188 -0.86 17.96 -24.04
CA SER A 188 -2.25 17.89 -23.57
C SER A 188 -2.44 16.93 -22.39
N TYR A 189 -1.74 15.79 -22.37
CA TYR A 189 -1.78 14.83 -21.27
C TYR A 189 -1.09 15.41 -20.02
N LEU A 190 0.02 16.12 -20.22
CA LEU A 190 0.72 16.82 -19.14
C LEU A 190 -0.13 17.94 -18.52
N GLN A 191 -0.86 18.71 -19.33
CA GLN A 191 -1.78 19.74 -18.85
C GLN A 191 -2.94 19.15 -18.05
N GLN A 192 -3.61 18.14 -18.60
CA GLN A 192 -4.75 17.49 -17.94
C GLN A 192 -4.35 16.87 -16.59
N THR A 193 -3.21 16.17 -16.55
CA THR A 193 -2.75 15.55 -15.30
C THR A 193 -2.27 16.61 -14.30
N GLY A 194 -1.75 17.76 -14.76
CA GLY A 194 -1.44 18.90 -13.91
C GLY A 194 -2.69 19.47 -13.21
N ASP A 195 -3.78 19.67 -13.95
CA ASP A 195 -5.06 20.13 -13.39
C ASP A 195 -5.68 19.10 -12.41
N ASP A 196 -5.53 17.81 -12.72
CA ASP A 196 -5.97 16.72 -11.83
C ASP A 196 -5.21 16.72 -10.50
N VAL A 197 -3.90 16.96 -10.54
CA VAL A 197 -3.07 17.08 -9.33
C VAL A 197 -3.50 18.28 -8.49
N LEU A 198 -3.74 19.45 -9.10
CA LEU A 198 -4.21 20.64 -8.38
C LEU A 198 -5.58 20.40 -7.72
N THR A 199 -6.50 19.75 -8.45
CA THR A 199 -7.81 19.39 -7.91
C THR A 199 -7.70 18.42 -6.72
N GLY A 200 -6.84 17.42 -6.84
CA GLY A 200 -6.56 16.47 -5.75
C GLY A 200 -5.94 17.16 -4.53
N ILE A 201 -5.01 18.11 -4.74
CA ILE A 201 -4.43 18.95 -3.67
C ILE A 201 -5.51 19.72 -2.94
N ASP A 202 -6.34 20.49 -3.65
CA ASP A 202 -7.39 21.31 -3.04
C ASP A 202 -8.34 20.48 -2.17
N GLN A 203 -8.69 19.28 -2.63
CA GLN A 203 -9.55 18.36 -1.89
C GLN A 203 -8.84 17.77 -0.66
N LEU A 204 -7.60 17.30 -0.82
CA LEU A 204 -6.82 16.66 0.25
C LEU A 204 -6.37 17.64 1.34
N GLN A 205 -6.13 18.92 1.01
CA GLN A 205 -5.82 19.97 1.98
C GLN A 205 -6.93 20.18 3.03
N THR A 206 -8.17 19.78 2.72
CA THR A 206 -9.29 19.90 3.66
C THR A 206 -9.31 18.79 4.73
N VAL A 207 -8.53 17.72 4.53
CA VAL A 207 -8.55 16.51 5.36
C VAL A 207 -8.10 16.77 6.80
N PRO A 208 -6.95 17.43 7.08
CA PRO A 208 -6.46 17.60 8.45
C PRO A 208 -7.45 18.35 9.36
N GLY A 209 -8.25 19.26 8.81
CA GLY A 209 -9.27 20.00 9.58
C GLY A 209 -10.53 19.19 9.92
N ARG A 210 -10.75 18.06 9.25
CA ARG A 210 -11.95 17.21 9.41
C ARG A 210 -11.70 15.94 10.21
N TYR A 211 -10.44 15.58 10.43
CA TYR A 211 -10.04 14.36 11.11
C TYR A 211 -9.61 14.64 12.55
N LYS A 212 -10.08 13.80 13.48
CA LYS A 212 -9.64 13.79 14.89
C LYS A 212 -9.68 12.35 15.38
N SER A 213 -8.56 11.86 15.90
CA SER A 213 -8.44 10.51 16.45
C SER A 213 -7.73 10.54 17.78
N THR A 214 -8.07 9.60 18.67
CA THR A 214 -7.30 9.32 19.89
C THR A 214 -6.20 8.27 19.67
N VAL A 215 -6.20 7.61 18.51
CA VAL A 215 -5.19 6.62 18.15
C VAL A 215 -3.88 7.32 17.75
N GLU A 216 -2.81 6.97 18.46
CA GLU A 216 -1.46 7.46 18.17
C GLU A 216 -0.72 6.49 17.26
N TYR A 217 -0.31 6.97 16.09
CA TYR A 217 0.52 6.21 15.16
C TYR A 217 2.01 6.40 15.48
N ALA A 218 2.79 5.33 15.36
CA ALA A 218 4.24 5.39 15.53
C ALA A 218 4.94 6.34 14.53
N ASP A 219 6.10 6.88 14.92
CA ASP A 219 6.92 7.75 14.05
C ASP A 219 7.78 6.95 13.06
N ASN A 220 7.11 6.27 12.12
CA ASN A 220 7.76 5.55 11.01
C ASN A 220 6.97 5.72 9.69
N PRO A 221 7.58 5.46 8.52
CA PRO A 221 6.95 5.76 7.23
C PRO A 221 5.64 5.02 6.95
N ILE A 222 5.51 3.76 7.37
CA ILE A 222 4.30 2.98 7.11
C ILE A 222 3.14 3.40 8.01
N ALA A 223 3.41 3.69 9.29
CA ALA A 223 2.42 4.24 10.22
C ALA A 223 1.90 5.59 9.73
N LYS A 224 2.77 6.49 9.25
CA LYS A 224 2.35 7.76 8.63
C LYS A 224 1.47 7.55 7.39
N SER A 225 1.85 6.62 6.51
CA SER A 225 1.08 6.34 5.29
C SER A 225 -0.31 5.79 5.60
N LEU A 226 -0.42 4.85 6.54
CA LEU A 226 -1.72 4.30 6.96
C LEU A 226 -2.58 5.32 7.70
N ARG A 227 -1.97 6.19 8.52
CA ARG A 227 -2.65 7.34 9.12
C ARG A 227 -3.26 8.26 8.06
N ASP A 228 -2.51 8.56 7.00
CA ASP A 228 -3.00 9.43 5.92
C ASP A 228 -4.09 8.75 5.07
N VAL A 229 -4.05 7.43 4.93
CA VAL A 229 -5.18 6.64 4.40
C VAL A 229 -6.41 6.79 5.28
N ALA A 230 -6.30 6.58 6.59
CA ALA A 230 -7.42 6.69 7.53
C ALA A 230 -8.04 8.10 7.47
N ARG A 231 -7.21 9.13 7.57
CA ARG A 231 -7.58 10.55 7.42
C ARG A 231 -8.39 10.82 6.16
N THR A 232 -7.89 10.35 5.01
CA THR A 232 -8.52 10.59 3.70
C THR A 232 -9.83 9.83 3.57
N HIS A 233 -9.88 8.58 4.06
CA HIS A 233 -11.09 7.77 4.05
C HIS A 233 -12.19 8.38 4.94
N ILE A 234 -11.84 8.75 6.18
CA ILE A 234 -12.76 9.35 7.16
C ILE A 234 -13.28 10.72 6.68
N ALA A 235 -12.46 11.51 5.99
CA ALA A 235 -12.88 12.77 5.40
C ALA A 235 -13.93 12.62 4.27
N GLY A 236 -14.18 11.39 3.79
CA GLY A 236 -15.26 11.09 2.87
C GLY A 236 -15.04 11.61 1.45
N LEU A 237 -13.78 11.66 0.98
CA LEU A 237 -13.40 12.22 -0.33
C LEU A 237 -13.70 11.32 -1.53
N GLY A 238 -14.52 10.28 -1.38
CA GLY A 238 -14.91 9.39 -2.47
C GLY A 238 -13.89 8.32 -2.84
N THR A 239 -12.70 8.30 -2.22
CA THR A 239 -11.65 7.32 -2.53
C THR A 239 -12.10 5.89 -2.29
N ARG A 240 -11.86 5.04 -3.29
CA ARG A 240 -12.26 3.62 -3.30
C ARG A 240 -11.08 2.68 -3.24
N ILE A 241 -9.92 3.11 -3.71
CA ILE A 241 -8.69 2.32 -3.74
C ILE A 241 -7.55 3.16 -3.19
N PHE A 242 -6.96 2.71 -2.09
CA PHE A 242 -5.72 3.24 -1.54
C PHE A 242 -4.56 2.30 -1.85
N TYR A 243 -3.38 2.87 -2.03
CA TYR A 243 -2.15 2.11 -2.17
C TYR A 243 -1.02 2.72 -1.35
N VAL A 244 -0.37 1.90 -0.53
CA VAL A 244 0.76 2.30 0.31
C VAL A 244 1.94 1.35 0.10
N GLN A 245 3.15 1.84 0.30
CA GLN A 245 4.38 1.05 0.19
C GLN A 245 5.16 1.09 1.49
N HIS A 246 5.57 -0.09 1.95
CA HIS A 246 6.55 -0.26 2.99
C HIS A 246 7.83 -0.82 2.39
N GLY A 247 8.86 0.01 2.27
CA GLY A 247 10.13 -0.38 1.67
C GLY A 247 11.13 -0.88 2.69
N GLY A 248 12.15 -1.56 2.19
CA GLY A 248 13.31 -1.97 2.97
C GLY A 248 13.55 -3.47 2.95
N TYR A 249 12.67 -4.29 2.39
CA TYR A 249 12.77 -5.75 2.50
C TYR A 249 13.92 -6.40 1.67
N ASP A 250 14.67 -5.63 0.88
CA ASP A 250 15.78 -6.14 0.06
C ASP A 250 17.11 -6.15 0.85
N HIS A 251 17.24 -7.08 1.79
CA HIS A 251 18.46 -7.22 2.58
C HIS A 251 19.29 -8.42 2.12
N HIS A 252 20.36 -8.15 1.39
CA HIS A 252 21.37 -9.17 1.07
C HIS A 252 22.25 -9.55 2.28
N ALA A 253 22.34 -8.65 3.27
CA ALA A 253 23.07 -8.82 4.51
C ALA A 253 22.24 -8.21 5.66
N VAL A 254 22.38 -8.75 6.88
CA VAL A 254 21.71 -8.20 8.08
C VAL A 254 20.18 -8.42 8.09
N GLU A 255 19.71 -9.47 7.40
CA GLU A 255 18.31 -9.88 7.29
C GLU A 255 17.58 -9.91 8.63
N MET A 256 18.12 -10.62 9.62
CA MET A 256 17.44 -10.90 10.88
C MET A 256 16.98 -9.64 11.64
N PRO A 257 17.86 -8.70 12.03
CA PRO A 257 17.42 -7.52 12.77
C PRO A 257 16.61 -6.54 11.90
N ALA A 258 16.85 -6.51 10.59
CA ALA A 258 16.15 -5.57 9.71
C ALA A 258 14.72 -6.04 9.39
N HIS A 259 14.54 -7.33 9.11
CA HIS A 259 13.22 -7.96 8.93
C HIS A 259 12.38 -7.90 10.21
N GLU A 260 13.00 -8.17 11.37
CA GLU A 260 12.35 -8.06 12.68
C GLU A 260 11.80 -6.64 12.91
N LYS A 261 12.62 -5.61 12.63
CA LYS A 261 12.19 -4.22 12.72
C LYS A 261 11.02 -3.91 11.77
N LEU A 262 11.15 -4.27 10.48
CA LEU A 262 10.13 -3.96 9.48
C LEU A 262 8.79 -4.65 9.77
N LEU A 263 8.80 -5.89 10.28
CA LEU A 263 7.59 -6.58 10.70
C LEU A 263 6.97 -5.94 11.95
N GLY A 264 7.78 -5.47 12.89
CA GLY A 264 7.30 -4.69 14.04
C GLY A 264 6.61 -3.39 13.61
N GLU A 265 7.25 -2.62 12.73
CA GLU A 265 6.67 -1.39 12.18
C GLU A 265 5.37 -1.65 11.41
N LEU A 266 5.36 -2.68 10.55
CA LEU A 266 4.18 -3.07 9.76
C LEU A 266 3.01 -3.50 10.65
N SER A 267 3.26 -4.41 11.60
CA SER A 267 2.21 -4.98 12.44
C SER A 267 1.61 -3.94 13.38
N GLY A 268 2.43 -3.09 13.99
CA GLY A 268 1.97 -1.96 14.79
C GLY A 268 1.14 -0.98 13.96
N ALA A 269 1.63 -0.57 12.79
CA ALA A 269 0.91 0.36 11.92
C ALA A 269 -0.45 -0.17 11.43
N LEU A 270 -0.54 -1.47 11.13
CA LEU A 270 -1.81 -2.11 10.78
C LEU A 270 -2.79 -2.15 11.96
N ARG A 271 -2.28 -2.37 13.18
CA ARG A 271 -3.10 -2.33 14.38
C ARG A 271 -3.65 -0.93 14.64
N ASP A 272 -2.80 0.09 14.60
CA ASP A 272 -3.19 1.50 14.76
C ASP A 272 -4.24 1.89 13.71
N PHE A 273 -4.00 1.49 12.45
CA PHE A 273 -4.95 1.72 11.35
C PHE A 273 -6.33 1.12 11.61
N MET A 274 -6.39 -0.14 12.03
CA MET A 274 -7.65 -0.80 12.31
C MET A 274 -8.37 -0.23 13.54
N ASP A 275 -7.63 0.14 14.58
CA ASP A 275 -8.19 0.78 15.77
C ASP A 275 -8.75 2.17 15.44
N ASP A 276 -8.08 2.93 14.59
CA ASP A 276 -8.54 4.25 14.13
C ASP A 276 -9.82 4.14 13.27
N LEU A 277 -9.87 3.15 12.38
CA LEU A 277 -11.10 2.86 11.62
C LEU A 277 -12.25 2.43 12.53
N ARG A 278 -11.98 1.70 13.63
CA ARG A 278 -13.01 1.32 14.61
C ARG A 278 -13.50 2.53 15.41
N GLU A 279 -12.60 3.41 15.83
CA GLU A 279 -12.95 4.66 16.53
C GLU A 279 -13.92 5.51 15.70
N HIS A 280 -13.81 5.44 14.37
CA HIS A 280 -14.62 6.21 13.42
C HIS A 280 -15.81 5.44 12.82
N ASP A 281 -16.15 4.25 13.33
CA ASP A 281 -17.22 3.39 12.79
C ASP A 281 -17.04 3.02 11.28
N SER A 282 -15.80 3.04 10.79
CA SER A 282 -15.42 2.81 9.38
C SER A 282 -14.75 1.44 9.14
N ALA A 283 -14.54 0.63 10.18
CA ALA A 283 -13.87 -0.67 10.08
C ALA A 283 -14.58 -1.68 9.15
N GLU A 284 -15.90 -1.59 8.99
CA GLU A 284 -16.67 -2.47 8.10
C GLU A 284 -16.59 -2.09 6.61
N GLU A 285 -16.09 -0.88 6.32
CA GLU A 285 -15.99 -0.33 4.96
C GLU A 285 -14.61 -0.62 4.35
N GLY A 286 -13.56 -0.68 5.17
CA GLY A 286 -12.19 -0.95 4.77
C GLY A 286 -11.90 -2.43 4.64
N ARG A 287 -11.55 -2.89 3.44
CA ARG A 287 -10.97 -4.22 3.21
C ARG A 287 -9.48 -4.04 2.89
N CYS A 288 -8.62 -4.43 3.81
CA CYS A 288 -7.18 -4.42 3.60
C CYS A 288 -6.76 -5.67 2.81
N VAL A 289 -5.97 -5.51 1.76
CA VAL A 289 -5.30 -6.62 1.07
C VAL A 289 -3.81 -6.32 1.03
N CYS A 290 -3.04 -7.05 1.84
CA CYS A 290 -1.58 -7.05 1.78
C CYS A 290 -1.11 -7.74 0.51
N ILE A 291 -0.19 -7.10 -0.21
CA ILE A 291 0.53 -7.68 -1.34
C ILE A 291 2.04 -7.60 -1.03
N TYR A 292 2.75 -8.67 -1.39
CA TYR A 292 4.14 -9.01 -1.02
C TYR A 292 5.21 -7.95 -1.27
#